data_AF-A0A7V7ZJU5-F1
#
_entry.id   AF-A0A7V7ZJU5-F1
#
_cell.length_a   1.000
_cell.length_b   1.000
_cell.length_c   1.000
_cell.angle_alpha   90.00
_cell.angle_beta   90.00
_cell.angle_gamma   90.00
#
_symmetry.space_group_name_H-M   'P 1'
#
loop_
_entity.id
_entity.type
_entity.pdbx_description
1 polymer ?
#
loop_
_entity_poly.entity_id
_entity_poly.type
_entity_poly.pdbx_seq_one_letter_code
_entity_poly.pdbx_strand_id
1 'polypeptide(L)' 'MRGLLYSTDQRLPEEDLFELTDILACQIFQKFGDRAFRLSRRDVAELVASYIEDLDAEDQRAVPWMVWDLIQEGLDADI' A
#
# COMPACT_ATOMS: atom_id res chain seq x y z
N MET A 1 8.50 -23.84 -7.05
CA MET A 1 8.80 -23.70 -5.61
C MET A 1 9.96 -22.72 -5.48
N ARG A 2 9.66 -21.42 -5.32
CA ARG A 2 10.67 -20.40 -5.00
C ARG A 2 10.64 -20.22 -3.48
N GLY A 3 11.78 -20.48 -2.84
CA GLY A 3 11.93 -20.43 -1.40
C GLY A 3 11.87 -18.98 -0.92
N LEU A 4 10.89 -18.68 -0.07
CA LEU A 4 10.91 -17.48 0.75
C LEU A 4 12.00 -17.65 1.81
N LEU A 5 13.08 -16.92 1.62
CA LEU A 5 13.99 -16.58 2.70
C LEU A 5 13.22 -15.62 3.61
N TYR A 6 12.64 -16.16 4.69
CA TYR A 6 12.20 -15.35 5.82
C TYR A 6 13.46 -14.70 6.40
N SER A 7 13.71 -13.45 5.99
CA SER A 7 14.70 -12.60 6.64
C SER A 7 14.24 -12.38 8.08
N THR A 8 15.12 -12.63 9.03
CA THR A 8 14.89 -12.53 10.47
C THR A 8 14.82 -11.06 10.96
N ASP A 9 14.99 -10.09 10.05
CA ASP A 9 14.62 -8.70 10.27
C ASP A 9 13.22 -8.50 9.71
N GLN A 10 12.29 -7.98 10.50
CA GLN A 10 10.89 -7.68 10.14
C GLN A 10 10.74 -6.61 9.03
N ARG A 11 11.78 -6.39 8.23
CA ARG A 11 11.78 -5.54 7.05
C ARG A 11 11.49 -6.40 5.84
N LEU A 12 10.40 -6.08 5.13
CA LEU A 12 10.19 -6.70 3.83
C LEU A 12 11.31 -6.25 2.87
N PRO A 13 11.72 -7.13 1.94
CA PRO A 13 12.43 -6.71 0.75
C PRO A 13 11.67 -5.56 0.08
N GLU A 14 12.41 -4.57 -0.42
CA GLU A 14 11.82 -3.39 -1.07
C GLU A 14 10.87 -3.78 -2.22
N GLU A 15 11.20 -4.83 -2.97
CA GLU A 15 10.34 -5.41 -4.02
C GLU A 15 8.98 -5.88 -3.49
N ASP A 16 8.97 -6.56 -2.34
CA ASP A 16 7.74 -7.07 -1.74
C ASP A 16 6.90 -5.91 -1.13
N LEU A 17 7.55 -4.84 -0.66
CA LEU A 17 6.87 -3.63 -0.17
C LEU A 17 6.14 -2.90 -1.32
N PHE A 18 6.77 -2.81 -2.49
CA PHE A 18 6.14 -2.27 -3.70
C PHE A 18 4.97 -3.15 -4.15
N GLU A 19 5.14 -4.47 -4.19
CA GLU A 19 4.06 -5.39 -4.56
C GLU A 19 2.87 -5.29 -3.58
N LEU A 20 3.13 -5.20 -2.28
CA LEU A 20 2.09 -4.98 -1.27
C LEU A 20 1.34 -3.67 -1.53
N THR A 21 2.08 -2.60 -1.82
CA THR A 21 1.50 -1.27 -2.08
C THR A 21 0.59 -1.30 -3.32
N ASP A 22 1.04 -1.93 -4.41
CA ASP A 22 0.26 -2.09 -5.64
C ASP A 22 -1.04 -2.87 -5.41
N ILE A 23 -0.96 -3.98 -4.65
CA ILE A 23 -2.12 -4.80 -4.32
C ILE A 23 -3.12 -3.98 -3.49
N LEU A 24 -2.66 -3.24 -2.49
CA LEU A 24 -3.51 -2.40 -1.65
C LEU A 24 -4.18 -1.27 -2.44
N ALA A 25 -3.42 -0.59 -3.31
CA ALA A 25 -3.96 0.45 -4.18
C ALA A 25 -5.05 -0.12 -5.11
N CYS A 26 -4.79 -1.26 -5.74
CA CYS A 26 -5.77 -1.98 -6.56
C CYS A 26 -7.04 -2.35 -5.77
N GLN A 27 -6.90 -2.88 -4.55
CA GLN A 27 -8.05 -3.27 -3.73
C GLN A 27 -8.89 -2.06 -3.33
N ILE A 28 -8.26 -0.94 -2.95
CA ILE A 28 -8.96 0.30 -2.63
C ILE A 28 -9.71 0.81 -3.87
N PHE A 29 -9.05 0.84 -5.04
CA PHE A 29 -9.68 1.27 -6.27
C PHE A 29 -10.84 0.37 -6.68
N GLN A 30 -10.70 -0.95 -6.61
CA GLN A 30 -11.79 -1.90 -6.90
C GLN A 30 -12.98 -1.73 -5.95
N LYS A 31 -12.73 -1.39 -4.68
CA LYS A 31 -13.79 -1.21 -3.66
C LYS A 31 -14.51 0.13 -3.80
N PHE A 32 -13.80 1.21 -4.12
CA PHE A 32 -14.35 2.56 -4.09
C PHE A 32 -14.57 3.18 -5.47
N GLY A 33 -13.96 2.63 -6.52
CA GLY A 33 -13.92 3.20 -7.88
C GLY A 33 -13.31 4.60 -7.85
N ASP A 34 -13.88 5.51 -8.64
CA ASP A 34 -13.46 6.93 -8.72
C ASP A 34 -13.53 7.66 -7.36
N ARG A 35 -14.27 7.14 -6.38
CA ARG A 35 -14.29 7.73 -5.03
C ARG A 35 -12.98 7.49 -4.29
N ALA A 36 -12.16 6.54 -4.72
CA ALA A 36 -10.81 6.31 -4.18
C ALA A 36 -9.95 7.57 -4.29
N PHE A 37 -10.09 8.34 -5.39
CA PHE A 37 -9.35 9.59 -5.59
C PHE A 37 -9.66 10.67 -4.55
N ARG A 38 -10.81 10.58 -3.87
CA ARG A 38 -11.21 11.52 -2.80
C ARG A 38 -10.73 11.12 -1.41
N LEU A 39 -10.13 9.94 -1.26
CA LEU A 39 -9.63 9.47 0.02
C LEU A 39 -8.46 10.36 0.44
N SER A 40 -8.54 10.85 1.68
CA SER A 40 -7.39 11.49 2.29
C SER A 40 -6.34 10.44 2.64
N ARG A 41 -5.10 10.89 2.83
CA ARG A 41 -4.01 10.02 3.35
C ARG A 41 -4.39 9.33 4.66
N ARG A 42 -5.18 9.99 5.51
CA ARG A 42 -5.67 9.41 6.76
C ARG A 42 -6.64 8.27 6.50
N ASP A 43 -7.57 8.45 5.57
CA ASP A 43 -8.54 7.40 5.21
C ASP A 43 -7.82 6.17 4.65
N VAL A 44 -6.82 6.39 3.79
CA VAL A 44 -5.97 5.30 3.28
C VAL A 44 -5.24 4.60 4.43
N ALA A 45 -4.63 5.34 5.36
CA ALA A 45 -3.96 4.75 6.52
C ALA A 45 -4.90 3.91 7.38
N GLU A 46 -6.12 4.37 7.64
CA GLU A 46 -7.13 3.59 8.38
C GLU A 46 -7.57 2.34 7.60
N LEU A 47 -7.63 2.40 6.27
CA LEU A 47 -8.00 1.26 5.42
C LEU A 47 -6.92 0.19 5.32
N VAL A 48 -5.64 0.59 5.32
CA VAL A 48 -4.51 -0.35 5.19
C VAL A 48 -3.96 -0.83 6.53
N ALA A 49 -4.35 -0.22 7.66
CA ALA A 49 -3.79 -0.49 8.98
C ALA A 49 -3.74 -1.98 9.36
N SER A 50 -4.80 -2.73 9.09
CA SER A 50 -4.86 -4.17 9.41
C SER A 50 -3.96 -5.05 8.53
N TYR A 51 -3.45 -4.53 7.42
CA TYR A 51 -2.60 -5.25 6.47
C TYR A 51 -1.11 -4.97 6.67
N ILE A 52 -0.78 -4.00 7.53
CA ILE A 52 0.59 -3.56 7.77
C ILE A 52 0.98 -3.64 9.25
N GLU A 53 0.10 -4.14 10.12
CA GLU A 53 0.33 -4.19 11.57
C GLU A 53 1.54 -5.05 11.98
N ASP A 54 1.93 -5.98 11.12
CA ASP A 54 3.06 -6.90 11.27
C ASP A 54 4.37 -6.37 10.67
N LEU A 55 4.31 -5.26 9.92
CA LEU A 55 5.49 -4.57 9.39
C LEU A 55 6.23 -3.81 10.48
N ASP A 56 7.48 -3.45 10.22
CA ASP A 56 8.21 -2.56 11.12
C ASP A 56 7.65 -1.11 11.09
N ALA A 57 8.02 -0.31 12.08
CA ALA A 57 7.45 1.02 12.28
C ALA A 57 7.77 2.03 11.16
N GLU A 58 8.84 1.80 10.39
CA GLU A 58 9.20 2.59 9.21
C GLU A 58 8.25 2.27 8.06
N ASP A 59 8.10 0.99 7.75
CA ASP A 59 7.21 0.49 6.69
C ASP A 59 5.74 0.81 7.00
N GLN A 60 5.31 0.68 8.26
CA GLN A 60 3.96 1.09 8.70
C GLN A 60 3.63 2.56 8.39
N ARG A 61 4.64 3.42 8.36
CA ARG A 61 4.48 4.85 8.02
C ARG A 61 4.60 5.10 6.51
N ALA A 62 5.41 4.30 5.82
CA ALA A 62 5.66 4.45 4.39
C ALA A 62 4.50 3.93 3.54
N VAL A 63 3.98 2.72 3.82
CA VAL A 63 2.96 2.06 2.99
C VAL A 63 1.70 2.92 2.79
N PRO A 64 1.07 3.51 3.82
CA PRO A 64 -0.09 4.37 3.61
C PRO A 64 0.17 5.55 2.69
N TRP A 65 1.40 6.08 2.71
CA TRP A 65 1.81 7.19 1.88
C TRP A 65 1.97 6.75 0.43
N MET A 66 2.67 5.63 0.20
CA MET A 66 2.89 5.04 -1.13
C MET A 66 1.57 4.63 -1.79
N VAL A 67 0.66 3.99 -1.04
CA VAL A 67 -0.66 3.57 -1.54
C VAL A 67 -1.50 4.78 -1.94
N TRP A 68 -1.49 5.85 -1.13
CA TRP A 68 -2.21 7.07 -1.46
C TRP A 68 -1.64 7.74 -2.72
N ASP A 69 -0.31 7.81 -2.83
CA ASP A 69 0.38 8.40 -3.98
C ASP A 69 0.01 7.68 -5.28
N LEU A 70 0.11 6.34 -5.31
CA LEU A 70 -0.30 5.52 -6.46
C LEU A 70 -1.75 5.75 -6.89
N ILE A 71 -2.67 5.91 -5.92
CA ILE A 71 -4.06 6.22 -6.23
C ILE A 71 -4.18 7.59 -6.88
N GLN A 72 -3.43 8.60 -6.44
CA GLN A 72 -3.47 9.92 -7.04
C GLN A 72 -2.79 9.96 -8.42
N GLU A 73 -1.69 9.22 -8.61
CA GLU A 73 -1.05 9.09 -9.93
C GLU A 73 -2.02 8.51 -10.98
N GLY A 74 -2.86 7.55 -10.58
CA GLY A 74 -3.92 7.02 -11.44
C GLY A 74 -4.96 8.07 -11.87
N LEU A 75 -5.20 9.10 -11.06
CA LEU A 75 -6.06 10.23 -11.44
C LEU A 75 -5.37 11.09 -12.51
N ASP A 76 -4.08 11.39 -12.31
CA ASP A 76 -3.30 12.24 -13.22
C ASP A 76 -3.08 11.58 -14.59
N ALA A 77 -3.08 10.24 -14.67
CA ALA A 77 -2.93 9.50 -15.92
C ALA A 77 -4.20 9.42 -16.78
N ASP A 78 -5.39 9.60 -16.18
CA ASP A 78 -6.69 9.56 -16.85
C ASP A 78 -7.18 10.95 -17.34
N ILE A 79 -6.39 12.01 -17.12
CA ILE A 79 -6.68 13.41 -17.52
C ILE A 79 -5.86 13.81 -18.75
#